data_AF-A0A969NW68-F1
#
_entry.id   AF-A0A969NW68-F1
#
_cell.length_a   1.000
_cell.length_b   1.000
_cell.length_c   1.000
_cell.angle_alpha   90.00
_cell.angle_beta   90.00
_cell.angle_gamma   90.00
#
_symmetry.space_group_name_H-M   'P 1'
#
loop_
_entity.id
_entity.type
_entity.pdbx_description
1 polymer ?
#
loop_
_entity_poly.entity_id
_entity_poly.type
_entity_poly.pdbx_seq_one_letter_code
_entity_poly.pdbx_strand_id
1 'polypeptide(L)'
;MTALLRYSKVSSRFIFNQPVVMRVDNQATAGEPTCDGSAAGQMYFNTDNSTLYFCDGTSWMSSANISNDSVTGAMLAPAVAGAGLVQDGSGNLDVNPGTGLEISGDTVAISAGGVGTTELADDGVTAAKLAADTAGSGIVQNGGTGALDINTDGTTLTVTGDTLGIADGGVDTTQLADGAVTYNKVDAFSIDTDLSDGATASTFASSVAVKNYVDSEIGALAAGLIYRGTLDASTNPDLQTQSTGDAYVDALGLLENYSKGDFFKITVDGTITDGTNNVAVKAGDMIIINKVVQHDSINVLTDVDVIDNSEAADLLSAGDLSSGQIFVGDGTTTPNPVSVTGDIALTSAGLTTIQDGAVDTSDIVGLASGAFILGTDGTTGGNTTATMSGDVVMDNTGATTIQANAIGSSEITDGSITLADLIDRNVTALIAPEYPNFTLHADGSNNRGTLESDNDATSASGGKNYYKWSSNRPGLNDYDLVFKWVVPENFQGFQGANPIQIDFKTETTSGADNALDFFLYDATGTSVALTGATGLTAAVADTFETHNLSFTDPFTSADAGKPGRSVFDSTRKVQDLHT
;
A
#
# COMPACT_ATOMS: atom_id res chain seq x y z
N MET A 1 -61.10 -89.99 41.86
CA MET A 1 -59.90 -90.61 41.27
C MET A 1 -59.00 -89.45 40.90
N THR A 2 -58.01 -89.16 41.74
CA THR A 2 -57.92 -87.80 42.29
C THR A 2 -56.46 -87.44 42.46
N ALA A 3 -55.92 -86.49 41.70
CA ALA A 3 -54.50 -86.16 41.87
C ALA A 3 -54.19 -84.72 41.46
N LEU A 4 -54.48 -83.83 42.40
CA LEU A 4 -53.87 -82.51 42.47
C LEU A 4 -52.71 -82.63 43.46
N LEU A 5 -51.48 -82.27 43.08
CA LEU A 5 -50.68 -81.46 43.98
C LEU A 5 -49.65 -80.62 43.24
N ARG A 6 -49.68 -79.35 43.63
CA ARG A 6 -48.72 -78.31 43.30
C ARG A 6 -47.37 -78.58 43.96
N TYR A 7 -46.36 -77.94 43.35
CA TYR A 7 -45.03 -77.55 43.82
C TYR A 7 -43.94 -78.61 43.96
N SER A 8 -42.70 -78.14 43.70
CA SER A 8 -41.43 -78.57 44.32
C SER A 8 -40.38 -79.15 43.34
N LYS A 9 -39.29 -78.38 43.21
CA LYS A 9 -37.88 -78.81 43.30
C LYS A 9 -37.55 -80.27 42.93
N VAL A 10 -37.56 -80.62 41.64
CA VAL A 10 -36.59 -81.58 41.04
C VAL A 10 -36.43 -81.25 39.55
N SER A 11 -35.18 -81.22 39.07
CA SER A 11 -34.79 -81.06 37.67
C SER A 11 -35.50 -82.05 36.74
N SER A 12 -36.10 -81.55 35.66
CA SER A 12 -36.64 -82.37 34.57
C SER A 12 -35.95 -82.04 33.25
N ARG A 13 -35.27 -83.04 32.69
CA ARG A 13 -34.72 -83.05 31.33
C ARG A 13 -35.84 -83.55 30.39
N PHE A 14 -36.40 -82.67 29.57
CA PHE A 14 -37.45 -83.03 28.61
C PHE A 14 -36.81 -83.61 27.34
N ILE A 15 -36.92 -84.92 27.14
CA ILE A 15 -36.64 -85.59 25.87
C ILE A 15 -37.97 -85.71 25.14
N PHE A 16 -38.20 -84.86 24.15
CA PHE A 16 -39.38 -84.97 23.30
C PHE A 16 -39.11 -86.04 22.22
N ASN A 17 -39.73 -87.21 22.36
CA ASN A 17 -39.68 -88.26 21.35
C ASN A 17 -40.81 -88.12 20.29
N GLN A 18 -41.57 -87.01 20.34
CA GLN A 18 -42.60 -86.57 19.40
C GLN A 18 -42.64 -85.02 19.45
N PRO A 19 -42.95 -84.33 18.34
CA PRO A 19 -42.87 -82.87 18.27
C PRO A 19 -43.81 -82.16 19.26
N VAL A 20 -43.30 -81.11 19.89
CA VAL A 20 -44.09 -80.16 20.71
C VAL A 20 -44.78 -79.18 19.78
N VAL A 21 -46.10 -79.12 19.85
CA VAL A 21 -46.91 -78.09 19.19
C VAL A 21 -47.13 -76.95 20.17
N MET A 22 -46.47 -75.82 19.96
CA MET A 22 -46.85 -74.54 20.59
C MET A 22 -48.07 -73.97 19.86
N ARG A 23 -49.12 -73.60 20.61
CA ARG A 23 -50.32 -72.95 20.08
C ARG A 23 -50.07 -71.45 20.01
N VAL A 24 -50.18 -70.86 18.82
CA VAL A 24 -50.27 -69.40 18.62
C VAL A 24 -51.75 -69.06 18.58
N ASP A 25 -52.21 -68.15 19.45
CA ASP A 25 -53.61 -67.72 19.45
C ASP A 25 -53.87 -66.85 18.21
N ASN A 26 -54.72 -67.36 17.32
CA ASN A 26 -55.17 -66.68 16.12
C ASN A 26 -56.53 -66.03 16.41
N GLN A 27 -56.58 -64.71 16.55
CA GLN A 27 -57.80 -63.97 16.90
C GLN A 27 -58.06 -62.86 15.87
N ALA A 28 -59.20 -62.96 15.19
CA ALA A 28 -59.73 -61.94 14.30
C ALA A 28 -60.78 -61.11 15.06
N THR A 29 -60.65 -59.78 14.97
CA THR A 29 -61.70 -58.77 15.22
C THR A 29 -62.36 -58.68 16.61
N ALA A 30 -61.80 -57.82 17.49
CA ALA A 30 -62.46 -56.61 18.02
C ALA A 30 -61.67 -56.02 19.21
N GLY A 31 -60.64 -55.24 18.90
CA GLY A 31 -59.76 -54.58 19.88
C GLY A 31 -58.47 -55.37 20.09
N GLU A 32 -57.33 -54.75 19.75
CA GLU A 32 -56.03 -55.37 19.98
C GLU A 32 -55.88 -55.74 21.47
N PRO A 33 -55.48 -56.98 21.80
CA PRO A 33 -55.28 -57.38 23.19
C PRO A 33 -54.26 -56.45 23.84
N THR A 34 -54.44 -56.08 25.10
CA THR A 34 -53.48 -55.20 25.78
C THR A 34 -52.22 -55.99 26.12
N CYS A 35 -51.05 -55.52 25.69
CA CYS A 35 -49.78 -56.05 26.18
C CYS A 35 -49.46 -55.42 27.53
N ASP A 36 -49.48 -56.24 28.58
CA ASP A 36 -49.11 -55.86 29.94
C ASP A 36 -48.22 -56.95 30.57
N GLY A 37 -47.82 -56.77 31.83
CA GLY A 37 -46.92 -57.70 32.51
C GLY A 37 -47.45 -59.13 32.63
N SER A 38 -48.77 -59.35 32.48
CA SER A 38 -49.38 -60.69 32.49
C SER A 38 -49.38 -61.35 31.11
N ALA A 39 -49.35 -60.56 30.04
CA ALA A 39 -49.26 -61.02 28.65
C ALA A 39 -47.80 -61.15 28.15
N ALA A 40 -46.80 -60.80 28.96
CA ALA A 40 -45.39 -60.91 28.59
C ALA A 40 -45.02 -62.32 28.08
N GLY A 41 -44.42 -62.39 26.90
CA GLY A 41 -44.01 -63.63 26.23
C GLY A 41 -45.11 -64.32 25.41
N GLN A 42 -46.33 -63.79 25.39
CA GLN A 42 -47.38 -64.27 24.48
C GLN A 42 -47.12 -63.80 23.05
N MET A 43 -47.65 -64.59 22.11
CA MET A 43 -47.56 -64.35 20.68
C MET A 43 -48.96 -64.23 20.10
N TYR A 44 -49.20 -63.20 19.30
CA TYR A 44 -50.46 -62.96 18.62
C TYR A 44 -50.19 -62.66 17.15
N PHE A 45 -50.84 -63.39 16.23
CA PHE A 45 -50.79 -63.06 14.81
C PHE A 45 -51.97 -62.17 14.45
N ASN A 46 -51.68 -60.92 14.07
CA ASN A 46 -52.69 -60.03 13.54
C ASN A 46 -52.92 -60.37 12.07
N THR A 47 -54.06 -60.97 11.76
CA THR A 47 -54.42 -61.38 10.40
C THR A 47 -54.67 -60.21 9.46
N ASP A 48 -55.02 -59.03 9.98
CA ASP A 48 -55.38 -57.87 9.16
C ASP A 48 -54.14 -57.22 8.51
N ASN A 49 -53.02 -57.17 9.23
CA ASN A 49 -51.73 -56.73 8.70
C ASN A 49 -50.75 -57.89 8.45
N SER A 50 -51.22 -59.13 8.60
CA SER A 50 -50.41 -60.35 8.44
C SER A 50 -49.10 -60.34 9.24
N THR A 51 -49.10 -59.72 10.41
CA THR A 51 -47.90 -59.51 11.22
C THR A 51 -48.02 -60.29 12.53
N LEU A 52 -46.94 -60.99 12.90
CA LEU A 52 -46.84 -61.66 14.19
C LEU A 52 -46.31 -60.66 15.22
N TYR A 53 -47.03 -60.48 16.31
CA TYR A 53 -46.64 -59.64 17.42
C TYR A 53 -46.22 -60.49 18.63
N PHE A 54 -45.21 -60.01 19.35
CA PHE A 54 -44.71 -60.58 20.59
C PHE A 54 -44.83 -59.55 21.70
N CYS A 55 -45.44 -59.89 22.83
CA CYS A 55 -45.59 -58.94 23.94
C CYS A 55 -44.35 -58.99 24.83
N ASP A 56 -43.68 -57.85 25.04
CA ASP A 56 -42.52 -57.76 25.93
C ASP A 56 -42.88 -57.55 27.41
N GLY A 57 -44.19 -57.47 27.70
CA GLY A 57 -44.73 -57.18 29.03
C GLY A 57 -45.19 -55.73 29.20
N THR A 58 -45.01 -54.87 28.20
CA THR A 58 -45.52 -53.50 28.20
C THR A 58 -46.08 -53.05 26.85
N SER A 59 -45.57 -53.57 25.73
CA SER A 59 -46.05 -53.24 24.39
C SER A 59 -45.89 -54.42 23.43
N TRP A 60 -46.76 -54.48 22.42
CA TRP A 60 -46.65 -55.47 21.35
C TRP A 60 -45.56 -55.06 20.38
N MET A 61 -44.52 -55.88 20.29
CA MET A 61 -43.44 -55.75 19.32
C MET A 61 -43.82 -56.50 18.05
N SER A 62 -43.92 -55.78 16.94
CA SER A 62 -44.26 -56.39 15.65
C SER A 62 -43.09 -57.18 15.07
N SER A 63 -43.37 -58.15 14.21
CA SER A 63 -42.37 -58.81 13.37
C SER A 63 -41.82 -57.91 12.25
N ALA A 64 -42.08 -56.59 12.26
CA ALA A 64 -41.58 -55.66 11.26
C ALA A 64 -40.05 -55.47 11.28
N ASN A 65 -39.37 -55.83 12.38
CA ASN A 65 -37.90 -55.93 12.43
C ASN A 65 -37.34 -57.11 11.59
N ILE A 66 -38.20 -57.78 10.81
CA ILE A 66 -37.87 -58.95 9.98
C ILE A 66 -38.36 -58.76 8.52
N SER A 67 -38.69 -57.53 8.08
CA SER A 67 -39.01 -57.28 6.65
C SER A 67 -37.74 -57.24 5.78
N ASN A 68 -37.86 -57.47 4.47
CA ASN A 68 -36.74 -57.22 3.53
C ASN A 68 -36.22 -55.78 3.74
N ASP A 69 -34.90 -55.65 3.78
CA ASP A 69 -34.14 -54.41 3.97
C ASP A 69 -34.38 -53.71 5.34
N SER A 70 -34.95 -54.40 6.33
CA SER A 70 -35.17 -53.83 7.66
C SER A 70 -33.89 -53.59 8.46
N VAL A 71 -32.76 -54.21 8.11
CA VAL A 71 -31.49 -53.98 8.81
C VAL A 71 -30.85 -52.70 8.33
N THR A 72 -31.14 -51.60 9.02
CA THR A 72 -30.44 -50.33 8.80
C THR A 72 -29.07 -50.34 9.51
N GLY A 73 -28.13 -49.51 9.09
CA GLY A 73 -26.82 -49.37 9.75
C GLY A 73 -26.88 -48.99 11.23
N ALA A 74 -28.01 -48.45 11.72
CA ALA A 74 -28.25 -48.21 13.15
C ALA A 74 -28.58 -49.50 13.94
N MET A 75 -29.03 -50.55 13.25
CA MET A 75 -29.34 -51.86 13.83
C MET A 75 -28.12 -52.79 13.88
N LEU A 76 -27.01 -52.41 13.24
CA LEU A 76 -25.73 -53.06 13.37
C LEU A 76 -24.85 -52.26 14.34
N ALA A 77 -24.37 -52.91 15.39
CA ALA A 77 -23.39 -52.27 16.26
C ALA A 77 -22.11 -51.97 15.46
N PRO A 78 -21.46 -50.80 15.65
CA PRO A 78 -20.20 -50.48 14.96
C PRO A 78 -19.11 -51.56 15.11
N ALA A 79 -19.16 -52.35 16.19
CA ALA A 79 -18.27 -53.49 16.43
C ALA A 79 -18.46 -54.68 15.46
N VAL A 80 -19.60 -54.77 14.76
CA VAL A 80 -19.92 -55.89 13.85
C VAL A 80 -19.49 -55.61 12.41
N ALA A 81 -19.63 -54.36 11.93
CA ALA A 81 -19.35 -53.99 10.53
C ALA A 81 -18.13 -53.07 10.32
N GLY A 82 -17.61 -52.43 11.37
CA GLY A 82 -16.53 -51.45 11.23
C GLY A 82 -16.90 -50.26 10.33
N ALA A 83 -15.88 -49.58 9.77
CA ALA A 83 -16.06 -48.45 8.83
C ALA A 83 -16.20 -48.88 7.35
N GLY A 84 -16.12 -50.18 7.08
CA GLY A 84 -16.10 -50.75 5.72
C GLY A 84 -17.47 -50.89 5.07
N LEU A 85 -18.56 -50.55 5.76
CA LEU A 85 -19.90 -50.43 5.20
C LEU A 85 -20.47 -49.03 5.48
N VAL A 86 -21.08 -48.39 4.49
CA VAL A 86 -21.74 -47.08 4.61
C VAL A 86 -23.10 -47.16 3.91
N GLN A 87 -24.09 -46.43 4.44
CA GLN A 87 -25.34 -46.19 3.70
C GLN A 87 -25.17 -44.93 2.85
N ASP A 88 -25.31 -45.04 1.54
CA ASP A 88 -25.17 -43.92 0.60
C ASP A 88 -26.51 -43.21 0.27
N GLY A 89 -27.58 -43.57 0.98
CA GLY A 89 -28.94 -43.06 0.76
C GLY A 89 -29.80 -43.97 -0.12
N SER A 90 -29.27 -45.07 -0.65
CA SER A 90 -30.02 -46.10 -1.38
C SER A 90 -30.88 -47.01 -0.49
N GLY A 91 -30.66 -47.01 0.83
CA GLY A 91 -31.32 -47.90 1.79
C GLY A 91 -30.60 -49.23 2.01
N ASN A 92 -29.58 -49.54 1.20
CA ASN A 92 -28.71 -50.70 1.39
C ASN A 92 -27.43 -50.32 2.15
N LEU A 93 -26.73 -51.33 2.69
CA LEU A 93 -25.37 -51.17 3.21
C LEU A 93 -24.38 -51.43 2.08
N ASP A 94 -23.71 -50.39 1.62
CA ASP A 94 -22.71 -50.47 0.55
C ASP A 94 -21.30 -50.61 1.14
N VAL A 95 -20.44 -51.34 0.42
CA VAL A 95 -19.03 -51.45 0.82
C VAL A 95 -18.35 -50.10 0.62
N ASN A 96 -17.71 -49.61 1.67
CA ASN A 96 -16.89 -48.42 1.68
C ASN A 96 -15.41 -48.83 1.77
N PRO A 97 -14.77 -49.15 0.64
CA PRO A 97 -13.42 -49.72 0.64
C PRO A 97 -12.31 -48.71 0.95
N GLY A 98 -12.65 -47.43 1.20
CA GLY A 98 -11.70 -46.37 1.54
C GLY A 98 -11.00 -45.76 0.33
N THR A 99 -9.81 -45.19 0.53
CA THR A 99 -8.98 -44.65 -0.56
C THR A 99 -8.16 -45.76 -1.21
N GLY A 100 -8.22 -45.85 -2.54
CA GLY A 100 -7.38 -46.76 -3.34
C GLY A 100 -8.13 -47.92 -3.99
N LEU A 101 -9.30 -48.27 -3.46
CA LEU A 101 -10.22 -49.25 -4.02
C LEU A 101 -11.57 -48.60 -4.32
N GLU A 102 -12.21 -48.99 -5.42
CA GLU A 102 -13.56 -48.56 -5.79
C GLU A 102 -14.44 -49.78 -6.05
N ILE A 103 -15.74 -49.64 -5.78
CA ILE A 103 -16.74 -50.62 -6.15
C ILE A 103 -17.42 -50.12 -7.43
N SER A 104 -17.19 -50.79 -8.55
CA SER A 104 -17.80 -50.46 -9.84
C SER A 104 -18.77 -51.57 -10.22
N GLY A 105 -20.02 -51.44 -9.77
CA GLY A 105 -21.00 -52.52 -9.87
C GLY A 105 -20.63 -53.67 -8.93
N ASP A 106 -20.57 -54.89 -9.46
CA ASP A 106 -20.27 -56.10 -8.66
C ASP A 106 -18.76 -56.42 -8.53
N THR A 107 -17.87 -55.57 -9.08
CA THR A 107 -16.43 -55.80 -9.00
C THR A 107 -15.73 -54.78 -8.12
N VAL A 108 -14.79 -55.26 -7.32
CA VAL A 108 -13.80 -54.42 -6.64
C VAL A 108 -12.69 -54.09 -7.65
N ALA A 109 -12.48 -52.80 -7.89
CA ALA A 109 -11.42 -52.28 -8.73
C ALA A 109 -10.47 -51.38 -7.92
N ILE A 110 -9.32 -51.07 -8.48
CA ILE A 110 -8.45 -50.02 -7.95
C ILE A 110 -9.03 -48.68 -8.39
N SER A 111 -9.23 -47.74 -7.47
CA SER A 111 -9.64 -46.38 -7.82
C SER A 111 -8.62 -45.72 -8.74
N ALA A 112 -9.05 -44.74 -9.54
CA ALA A 112 -8.10 -43.90 -10.29
C ALA A 112 -7.05 -43.28 -9.34
N GLY A 113 -5.77 -43.54 -9.60
CA GLY A 113 -4.66 -43.10 -8.73
C GLY A 113 -4.51 -43.90 -7.42
N GLY A 114 -5.22 -45.02 -7.26
CA GLY A 114 -5.21 -45.82 -6.04
C GLY A 114 -3.92 -46.60 -5.78
N VAL A 115 -3.01 -46.68 -6.75
CA VAL A 115 -1.66 -47.22 -6.56
C VAL A 115 -0.65 -46.10 -6.74
N GLY A 116 -0.13 -45.58 -5.63
CA GLY A 116 0.97 -44.63 -5.58
C GLY A 116 2.29 -45.29 -5.17
N THR A 117 3.28 -44.46 -4.83
CA THR A 117 4.61 -44.92 -4.40
C THR A 117 4.61 -45.55 -3.01
N THR A 118 3.51 -45.45 -2.25
CA THR A 118 3.40 -46.09 -0.92
C THR A 118 2.80 -47.51 -1.05
N GLU A 119 1.87 -47.69 -1.98
CA GLU A 119 1.20 -48.97 -2.23
C GLU A 119 2.08 -49.95 -3.03
N LEU A 120 3.02 -49.42 -3.83
CA LEU A 120 4.13 -50.19 -4.40
C LEU A 120 5.39 -49.98 -3.56
N ALA A 121 5.84 -51.02 -2.87
CA ALA A 121 7.15 -50.99 -2.21
C ALA A 121 8.27 -50.73 -3.23
N ASP A 122 9.38 -50.15 -2.77
CA ASP A 122 10.62 -50.06 -3.55
C ASP A 122 11.00 -51.47 -4.07
N ASP A 123 11.37 -51.57 -5.35
CA ASP A 123 11.59 -52.83 -6.09
C ASP A 123 10.38 -53.79 -6.14
N GLY A 124 9.19 -53.31 -5.80
CA GLY A 124 7.95 -54.08 -5.80
C GLY A 124 7.55 -54.61 -7.17
N VAL A 125 7.97 -53.94 -8.25
CA VAL A 125 7.83 -54.39 -9.64
C VAL A 125 9.19 -54.86 -10.15
N THR A 126 9.41 -56.18 -10.17
CA THR A 126 10.65 -56.79 -10.66
C THR A 126 10.55 -57.09 -12.16
N ALA A 127 11.68 -57.36 -12.82
CA ALA A 127 11.65 -57.76 -14.24
C ALA A 127 10.80 -59.02 -14.48
N ALA A 128 10.73 -59.94 -13.51
CA ALA A 128 9.88 -61.13 -13.60
C ALA A 128 8.37 -60.81 -13.50
N LYS A 129 7.99 -59.67 -12.90
CA LYS A 129 6.60 -59.19 -12.81
C LYS A 129 6.19 -58.37 -14.03
N LEU A 130 7.15 -57.85 -14.80
CA LEU A 130 6.91 -57.23 -16.10
C LEU A 130 6.86 -58.34 -17.17
N ALA A 131 5.80 -58.37 -17.97
CA ALA A 131 5.75 -59.29 -19.09
C ALA A 131 6.84 -58.93 -20.12
N ALA A 132 7.40 -59.93 -20.81
CA ALA A 132 8.36 -59.72 -21.89
C ALA A 132 7.79 -58.79 -22.99
N ASP A 133 6.46 -58.80 -23.18
CA ASP A 133 5.75 -57.92 -24.11
C ASP A 133 5.78 -56.43 -23.69
N THR A 134 5.98 -56.14 -22.39
CA THR A 134 6.01 -54.78 -21.85
C THR A 134 7.43 -54.17 -21.85
N ALA A 135 8.47 -54.97 -21.60
CA ALA A 135 9.86 -54.48 -21.51
C ALA A 135 10.77 -54.84 -22.71
N GLY A 136 10.40 -55.85 -23.50
CA GLY A 136 11.22 -56.37 -24.60
C GLY A 136 12.55 -56.97 -24.13
N SER A 137 13.45 -57.25 -25.09
CA SER A 137 14.79 -57.80 -24.80
C SER A 137 15.84 -56.75 -24.42
N GLY A 138 15.50 -55.46 -24.52
CA GLY A 138 16.42 -54.34 -24.33
C GLY A 138 16.59 -53.91 -22.87
N ILE A 139 15.73 -54.39 -21.96
CA ILE A 139 15.78 -54.10 -20.52
C ILE A 139 15.77 -55.43 -19.76
N VAL A 140 16.69 -55.62 -18.82
CA VAL A 140 16.85 -56.83 -18.00
C VAL A 140 16.95 -56.46 -16.53
N GLN A 141 16.68 -57.40 -15.62
CA GLN A 141 16.99 -57.17 -14.22
C GLN A 141 18.50 -57.27 -14.00
N ASN A 142 19.06 -56.29 -13.30
CA ASN A 142 20.39 -56.44 -12.74
C ASN A 142 20.36 -57.51 -11.64
N GLY A 143 21.11 -58.59 -11.83
CA GLY A 143 21.15 -59.70 -10.87
C GLY A 143 21.77 -59.38 -9.51
N GLY A 144 22.49 -58.26 -9.39
CA GLY A 144 23.12 -57.80 -8.15
C GLY A 144 22.33 -56.74 -7.38
N THR A 145 21.62 -55.85 -8.09
CA THR A 145 20.89 -54.72 -7.47
C THR A 145 19.38 -54.88 -7.49
N GLY A 146 18.82 -55.77 -8.32
CA GLY A 146 17.38 -55.94 -8.49
C GLY A 146 16.70 -54.87 -9.35
N ALA A 147 17.42 -53.80 -9.74
CA ALA A 147 16.94 -52.75 -10.63
C ALA A 147 16.77 -53.24 -12.08
N LEU A 148 16.07 -52.45 -12.90
CA LEU A 148 15.96 -52.67 -14.34
C LEU A 148 17.08 -51.91 -15.07
N ASP A 149 17.94 -52.64 -15.78
CA ASP A 149 19.08 -52.10 -16.54
C ASP A 149 18.91 -52.35 -18.04
N ILE A 150 19.59 -51.54 -18.85
CA ILE A 150 19.66 -51.75 -20.31
C ILE A 150 20.53 -52.97 -20.59
N ASN A 151 20.00 -53.89 -21.40
CA ASN A 151 20.71 -55.07 -21.85
C ASN A 151 21.67 -54.70 -23.00
N THR A 152 22.92 -54.40 -22.65
CA THR A 152 23.97 -54.11 -23.64
C THR A 152 24.78 -55.36 -24.00
N ASP A 153 25.32 -55.41 -25.22
CA ASP A 153 26.23 -56.47 -25.66
C ASP A 153 27.65 -56.36 -25.06
N GLY A 154 27.97 -55.22 -24.43
CA GLY A 154 29.27 -54.91 -23.87
C GLY A 154 30.36 -54.61 -24.91
N THR A 155 30.01 -54.59 -26.20
CA THR A 155 30.95 -54.36 -27.31
C THR A 155 30.63 -53.10 -28.10
N THR A 156 29.35 -52.76 -28.29
CA THR A 156 28.93 -51.52 -28.95
C THR A 156 28.48 -50.49 -27.93
N LEU A 157 27.66 -50.93 -26.96
CA LEU A 157 27.15 -50.11 -25.87
C LEU A 157 27.60 -50.69 -24.53
N THR A 158 27.76 -49.81 -23.54
CA THR A 158 28.04 -50.18 -22.14
C THR A 158 27.20 -49.32 -21.21
N VAL A 159 26.94 -49.83 -20.00
CA VAL A 159 26.27 -49.09 -18.93
C VAL A 159 27.27 -48.93 -17.79
N THR A 160 27.55 -47.68 -17.41
CA THR A 160 28.39 -47.36 -16.24
C THR A 160 27.58 -46.51 -15.27
N GLY A 161 27.17 -47.10 -14.13
CA GLY A 161 26.15 -46.50 -13.28
C GLY A 161 24.82 -46.41 -14.05
N ASP A 162 24.18 -45.23 -14.04
CA ASP A 162 22.91 -44.98 -14.74
C ASP A 162 23.08 -44.37 -16.14
N THR A 163 24.31 -44.31 -16.67
CA THR A 163 24.59 -43.72 -17.98
C THR A 163 24.80 -44.80 -19.04
N LEU A 164 24.04 -44.72 -20.13
CA LEU A 164 24.29 -45.48 -21.35
C LEU A 164 25.38 -44.78 -22.18
N GLY A 165 26.48 -45.50 -22.41
CA GLY A 165 27.61 -45.02 -23.21
C GLY A 165 27.90 -45.94 -24.40
N ILE A 166 28.75 -45.44 -25.30
CA ILE A 166 29.40 -46.26 -26.34
C ILE A 166 30.61 -46.94 -25.69
N ALA A 167 30.80 -48.23 -25.96
CA ALA A 167 31.98 -48.96 -25.49
C ALA A 167 33.27 -48.37 -26.09
N ASP A 168 34.41 -48.57 -25.45
CA ASP A 168 35.71 -48.26 -26.06
C ASP A 168 35.87 -49.07 -27.36
N GLY A 169 36.04 -48.38 -28.49
CA GLY A 169 36.05 -49.00 -29.82
C GLY A 169 34.69 -49.48 -30.33
N GLY A 170 33.58 -49.16 -29.64
CA GLY A 170 32.23 -49.58 -29.99
C GLY A 170 31.66 -48.94 -31.26
N VAL A 171 32.34 -47.93 -31.80
CA VAL A 171 32.10 -47.35 -33.14
C VAL A 171 33.31 -47.63 -34.02
N ASP A 172 33.17 -48.66 -34.86
CA ASP A 172 34.09 -49.01 -35.93
C ASP A 172 33.51 -48.64 -37.31
N THR A 173 34.16 -49.09 -38.38
CA THR A 173 33.74 -48.82 -39.76
C THR A 173 32.39 -49.45 -40.13
N THR A 174 31.89 -50.41 -39.36
CA THR A 174 30.59 -51.05 -39.57
C THR A 174 29.45 -50.15 -39.10
N GLN A 175 29.69 -49.39 -38.03
CA GLN A 175 28.74 -48.45 -37.44
C GLN A 175 28.75 -47.09 -38.18
N LEU A 176 29.81 -46.77 -38.93
CA LEU A 176 29.95 -45.55 -39.71
C LEU A 176 29.88 -45.82 -41.21
N ALA A 177 28.80 -45.39 -41.86
CA ALA A 177 28.72 -45.41 -43.32
C ALA A 177 29.72 -44.44 -43.98
N ASP A 178 30.05 -44.66 -45.26
CA ASP A 178 30.88 -43.75 -46.05
C ASP A 178 30.32 -42.32 -46.02
N GLY A 179 31.15 -41.36 -45.57
CA GLY A 179 30.76 -39.96 -45.42
C GLY A 179 29.84 -39.66 -44.22
N ALA A 180 29.62 -40.61 -43.31
CA ALA A 180 28.80 -40.39 -42.11
C ALA A 180 29.37 -39.29 -41.20
N VAL A 181 30.69 -39.16 -41.14
CA VAL A 181 31.40 -38.07 -40.45
C VAL A 181 31.73 -36.97 -41.47
N THR A 182 30.98 -35.87 -41.42
CA THR A 182 31.16 -34.72 -42.31
C THR A 182 31.96 -33.62 -41.62
N TYR A 183 32.50 -32.66 -42.39
CA TYR A 183 33.25 -31.52 -41.85
C TYR A 183 32.52 -30.76 -40.73
N ASN A 184 31.18 -30.68 -40.76
CA ASN A 184 30.40 -30.01 -39.71
C ASN A 184 30.25 -30.84 -38.43
N LYS A 185 30.54 -32.15 -38.48
CA LYS A 185 30.45 -33.07 -37.33
C LYS A 185 31.78 -33.22 -36.60
N VAL A 186 32.84 -32.61 -37.11
CA VAL A 186 34.17 -32.61 -36.51
C VAL A 186 34.53 -31.15 -36.29
N ASP A 187 34.62 -30.72 -35.03
CA ASP A 187 35.05 -29.35 -34.74
C ASP A 187 36.48 -29.14 -35.27
N ALA A 188 36.76 -27.96 -35.79
CA ALA A 188 38.00 -27.65 -36.52
C ALA A 188 39.32 -27.89 -35.73
N PHE A 189 39.23 -28.21 -34.44
CA PHE A 189 40.35 -28.46 -33.52
C PHE A 189 40.31 -29.84 -32.84
N SER A 190 39.30 -30.68 -33.09
CA SER A 190 39.20 -32.01 -32.45
C SER A 190 39.89 -33.12 -33.24
N ILE A 191 40.36 -32.83 -34.47
CA ILE A 191 41.31 -33.70 -35.14
C ILE A 191 42.64 -33.44 -34.46
N ASP A 192 43.01 -34.33 -33.54
CA ASP A 192 44.38 -34.38 -33.06
C ASP A 192 45.27 -34.60 -34.29
N THR A 193 45.98 -33.53 -34.67
CA THR A 193 46.92 -33.55 -35.79
C THR A 193 48.29 -34.00 -35.33
N ASP A 194 48.42 -34.45 -34.06
CA ASP A 194 49.64 -35.01 -33.55
C ASP A 194 49.99 -36.30 -34.29
N LEU A 195 50.84 -36.14 -35.31
CA LEU A 195 51.51 -37.21 -36.01
C LEU A 195 52.48 -38.00 -35.11
N SER A 196 52.60 -37.69 -33.81
CA SER A 196 53.50 -38.37 -32.88
C SER A 196 53.00 -39.73 -32.36
N ASP A 197 51.68 -39.99 -32.39
CA ASP A 197 51.14 -41.30 -32.00
C ASP A 197 50.99 -42.24 -33.19
N GLY A 198 52.13 -42.66 -33.78
CA GLY A 198 52.36 -43.96 -34.43
C GLY A 198 51.41 -44.49 -35.52
N ALA A 199 50.35 -43.79 -35.89
CA ALA A 199 49.30 -44.26 -36.76
C ALA A 199 49.72 -44.01 -38.21
N THR A 200 50.31 -45.03 -38.82
CA THR A 200 50.47 -45.12 -40.28
C THR A 200 49.10 -45.26 -40.93
N ALA A 201 48.34 -44.16 -41.03
CA ALA A 201 47.06 -44.10 -41.74
C ALA A 201 47.18 -43.12 -42.92
N SER A 202 47.26 -43.70 -44.12
CA SER A 202 47.62 -43.09 -45.39
C SER A 202 46.48 -42.31 -46.07
N THR A 203 45.72 -41.46 -45.38
CA THR A 203 44.51 -40.87 -46.00
C THR A 203 44.16 -39.42 -45.68
N PHE A 204 44.96 -38.68 -44.91
CA PHE A 204 44.86 -37.22 -44.88
C PHE A 204 45.89 -36.59 -45.83
N ALA A 205 45.43 -35.67 -46.69
CA ALA A 205 46.23 -35.06 -47.74
C ALA A 205 47.52 -34.45 -47.17
N SER A 206 48.66 -34.92 -47.69
CA SER A 206 50.00 -34.51 -47.27
C SER A 206 50.13 -32.97 -47.20
N SER A 207 50.93 -32.48 -46.24
CA SER A 207 51.30 -31.08 -46.02
C SER A 207 51.86 -30.31 -47.25
N VAL A 208 51.97 -30.96 -48.41
CA VAL A 208 52.33 -30.41 -49.71
C VAL A 208 51.13 -29.77 -50.40
N ALA A 209 49.93 -30.37 -50.31
CA ALA A 209 48.73 -29.83 -50.95
C ALA A 209 48.27 -28.53 -50.28
N VAL A 210 48.35 -28.47 -48.95
CA VAL A 210 48.03 -27.26 -48.17
C VAL A 210 49.05 -26.16 -48.46
N LYS A 211 50.36 -26.48 -48.54
CA LYS A 211 51.38 -25.50 -48.93
C LYS A 211 51.13 -24.95 -50.34
N ASN A 212 50.88 -25.82 -51.31
CA ASN A 212 50.63 -25.39 -52.69
C ASN A 212 49.36 -24.52 -52.82
N TYR A 213 48.32 -24.78 -52.02
CA TYR A 213 47.12 -23.95 -51.99
C TYR A 213 47.40 -22.58 -51.34
N VAL A 214 48.08 -22.57 -50.18
CA VAL A 214 48.44 -21.32 -49.49
C VAL A 214 49.38 -20.46 -50.36
N ASP A 215 50.40 -21.04 -50.99
CA ASP A 215 51.32 -20.33 -51.87
C ASP A 215 50.62 -19.78 -53.12
N SER A 216 49.63 -20.50 -53.65
CA SER A 216 48.78 -20.07 -54.77
C SER A 216 47.88 -18.89 -54.40
N GLU A 217 47.20 -18.96 -53.26
CA GLU A 217 46.31 -17.89 -52.78
C GLU A 217 47.11 -16.63 -52.38
N ILE A 218 48.28 -16.79 -51.74
CA ILE A 218 49.20 -15.67 -51.45
C ILE A 218 49.74 -15.05 -52.75
N GLY A 219 50.10 -15.87 -53.74
CA GLY A 219 50.53 -15.40 -55.06
C GLY A 219 49.44 -14.64 -55.82
N ALA A 220 48.17 -14.96 -55.62
CA ALA A 220 47.04 -14.25 -56.20
C ALA A 220 46.79 -12.88 -55.53
N LEU A 221 47.12 -12.72 -54.24
CA LEU A 221 47.10 -11.43 -53.55
C LEU A 221 48.24 -10.47 -53.99
N ALA A 222 49.29 -10.99 -54.63
CA ALA A 222 50.48 -10.21 -55.04
C ALA A 222 50.23 -9.17 -56.15
N ALA A 223 49.01 -9.04 -56.68
CA ALA A 223 48.66 -7.99 -57.64
C ALA A 223 48.17 -6.67 -57.00
N GLY A 224 47.99 -6.59 -55.68
CA GLY A 224 47.38 -5.43 -55.03
C GLY A 224 48.16 -4.77 -53.89
N LEU A 225 49.02 -5.50 -53.18
CA LEU A 225 49.74 -4.97 -52.01
C LEU A 225 51.07 -5.73 -51.84
N ILE A 226 52.19 -5.16 -52.30
CA ILE A 226 53.51 -5.77 -52.14
C ILE A 226 54.29 -4.98 -51.08
N TYR A 227 54.78 -5.66 -50.04
CA TYR A 227 55.79 -5.10 -49.14
C TYR A 227 57.11 -5.02 -49.89
N ARG A 228 57.58 -3.80 -50.14
CA ARG A 228 58.79 -3.54 -50.95
C ARG A 228 60.08 -3.49 -50.12
N GLY A 229 59.98 -3.45 -48.79
CA GLY A 229 61.12 -3.46 -47.89
C GLY A 229 61.13 -2.32 -46.87
N THR A 230 62.30 -2.10 -46.25
CA THR A 230 62.51 -1.06 -45.24
C THR A 230 63.24 0.15 -45.82
N LEU A 231 62.85 1.37 -45.40
CA LEU A 231 63.51 2.62 -45.76
C LEU A 231 64.19 3.24 -44.53
N ASP A 232 65.44 3.67 -44.67
CA ASP A 232 66.20 4.46 -43.68
C ASP A 232 66.17 5.93 -44.10
N ALA A 233 65.51 6.77 -43.30
CA ALA A 233 65.27 8.16 -43.63
C ALA A 233 66.39 9.12 -43.16
N SER A 234 67.50 8.61 -42.61
CA SER A 234 68.50 9.43 -41.90
C SER A 234 69.57 10.11 -42.77
N THR A 235 69.84 9.63 -44.00
CA THR A 235 70.98 10.12 -44.84
C THR A 235 70.61 10.75 -46.19
N ASN A 236 69.46 11.43 -46.27
CA ASN A 236 68.87 12.10 -47.45
C ASN A 236 68.11 11.14 -48.40
N PRO A 237 66.80 10.90 -48.17
CA PRO A 237 65.97 9.94 -48.88
C PRO A 237 65.21 10.69 -49.96
N ASP A 238 65.91 10.92 -51.06
CA ASP A 238 65.23 11.04 -52.33
C ASP A 238 64.71 9.64 -52.71
N LEU A 239 63.40 9.51 -52.92
CA LEU A 239 62.79 8.28 -53.47
C LEU A 239 63.42 7.90 -54.84
N GLN A 240 64.16 8.83 -55.46
CA GLN A 240 64.87 8.62 -56.71
C GLN A 240 66.29 8.04 -56.56
N THR A 241 66.91 8.00 -55.36
CA THR A 241 68.35 7.61 -55.25
C THR A 241 68.83 6.82 -54.02
N GLN A 242 68.00 6.13 -53.24
CA GLN A 242 68.52 5.27 -52.16
C GLN A 242 68.52 3.77 -52.47
N SER A 243 69.73 3.25 -52.72
CA SER A 243 70.10 1.84 -52.59
C SER A 243 70.54 1.54 -51.17
N THR A 244 69.79 0.72 -50.43
CA THR A 244 70.32 -0.38 -49.59
C THR A 244 69.16 -1.06 -48.88
N GLY A 245 68.80 -2.27 -49.32
CA GLY A 245 67.84 -3.13 -48.64
C GLY A 245 67.01 -3.95 -49.63
N ASP A 246 67.61 -5.02 -50.15
CA ASP A 246 67.12 -5.97 -51.15
C ASP A 246 66.83 -5.40 -52.55
N ALA A 247 67.70 -5.79 -53.47
CA ALA A 247 67.62 -5.55 -54.89
C ALA A 247 66.26 -5.98 -55.46
N TYR A 248 65.61 -5.08 -56.19
CA TYR A 248 64.81 -5.45 -57.33
C TYR A 248 65.28 -4.69 -58.57
N VAL A 249 66.54 -4.96 -58.91
CA VAL A 249 66.96 -4.97 -60.30
C VAL A 249 66.89 -6.44 -60.70
N ASP A 250 65.83 -6.82 -61.40
CA ASP A 250 65.83 -8.03 -62.22
C ASP A 250 67.15 -8.07 -63.01
N ALA A 251 67.80 -9.23 -63.02
CA ALA A 251 69.08 -9.49 -63.69
C ALA A 251 69.08 -9.22 -65.23
N LEU A 252 68.02 -8.65 -65.80
CA LEU A 252 67.88 -8.22 -67.19
C LEU A 252 67.75 -6.69 -67.39
N GLY A 253 67.83 -5.87 -66.34
CA GLY A 253 67.92 -4.41 -66.49
C GLY A 253 66.65 -3.74 -67.05
N LEU A 254 65.47 -4.30 -66.77
CA LEU A 254 64.19 -3.64 -67.02
C LEU A 254 63.75 -2.88 -65.75
N LEU A 255 63.54 -1.58 -65.89
CA LEU A 255 63.16 -0.65 -64.82
C LEU A 255 61.78 -1.04 -64.23
N GLU A 256 61.68 -1.32 -62.93
CA GLU A 256 60.40 -1.58 -62.28
C GLU A 256 59.73 -0.27 -61.80
N ASN A 257 58.43 -0.14 -62.12
CA ASN A 257 57.56 0.95 -61.66
C ASN A 257 57.03 0.64 -60.27
N TYR A 258 56.96 1.63 -59.37
CA TYR A 258 56.20 1.47 -58.13
C TYR A 258 54.72 1.42 -58.48
N SER A 259 54.02 0.39 -58.00
CA SER A 259 52.59 0.20 -58.22
C SER A 259 51.79 0.83 -57.09
N LYS A 260 50.58 1.30 -57.41
CA LYS A 260 49.64 1.76 -56.39
C LYS A 260 49.38 0.63 -55.39
N GLY A 261 49.53 0.89 -54.10
CA GLY A 261 49.38 -0.08 -53.00
C GLY A 261 50.70 -0.71 -52.54
N ASP A 262 51.82 -0.46 -53.22
CA ASP A 262 53.13 -0.86 -52.70
C ASP A 262 53.43 -0.14 -51.39
N PHE A 263 54.01 -0.84 -50.41
CA PHE A 263 54.31 -0.24 -49.11
C PHE A 263 55.72 -0.53 -48.58
N PHE A 264 56.26 0.44 -47.85
CA PHE A 264 57.59 0.43 -47.23
C PHE A 264 57.46 0.68 -45.74
N LYS A 265 58.33 0.07 -44.94
CA LYS A 265 58.42 0.35 -43.50
C LYS A 265 59.59 1.30 -43.22
N ILE A 266 59.35 2.37 -42.49
CA ILE A 266 60.41 3.25 -42.02
C ILE A 266 61.13 2.60 -40.84
N THR A 267 62.45 2.63 -40.84
CA THR A 267 63.27 1.99 -39.80
C THR A 267 64.00 2.98 -38.91
N VAL A 268 64.18 4.22 -39.38
CA VAL A 268 64.88 5.28 -38.68
C VAL A 268 64.14 6.59 -38.92
N ASP A 269 64.02 7.42 -37.89
CA ASP A 269 63.50 8.79 -37.99
C ASP A 269 64.23 9.58 -39.07
N GLY A 270 63.49 10.41 -39.81
CA GLY A 270 64.09 11.27 -40.82
C GLY A 270 63.09 12.08 -41.61
N THR A 271 63.48 12.50 -42.82
CA THR A 271 62.63 13.31 -43.70
C THR A 271 62.81 12.84 -45.12
N ILE A 272 61.74 12.44 -45.78
CA ILE A 272 61.72 12.05 -47.20
C ILE A 272 61.43 13.29 -48.03
N THR A 273 62.13 13.45 -49.15
CA THR A 273 62.00 14.64 -50.00
C THR A 273 61.96 14.26 -51.48
N ASP A 274 61.23 15.03 -52.28
CA ASP A 274 61.29 14.98 -53.75
C ASP A 274 62.23 16.06 -54.34
N GLY A 275 63.00 16.73 -53.47
CA GLY A 275 63.84 17.89 -53.81
C GLY A 275 63.12 19.24 -53.72
N THR A 276 61.78 19.26 -53.66
CA THR A 276 60.96 20.47 -53.48
C THR A 276 60.06 20.41 -52.24
N ASN A 277 59.44 19.26 -51.98
CA ASN A 277 58.56 18.98 -50.84
C ASN A 277 59.22 17.99 -49.89
N ASN A 278 58.90 18.09 -48.60
CA ASN A 278 59.47 17.28 -47.54
C ASN A 278 58.36 16.68 -46.67
N VAL A 279 58.50 15.40 -46.30
CA VAL A 279 57.61 14.68 -45.38
C VAL A 279 58.45 14.11 -44.24
N ALA A 280 58.14 14.51 -43.00
CA ALA A 280 58.79 13.96 -41.82
C ALA A 280 58.27 12.55 -41.53
N VAL A 281 59.15 11.64 -41.13
CA VAL A 281 58.80 10.24 -40.81
C VAL A 281 59.55 9.76 -39.56
N LYS A 282 58.95 8.80 -38.87
CA LYS A 282 59.46 8.15 -37.65
C LYS A 282 59.74 6.68 -37.87
N ALA A 283 60.67 6.14 -37.08
CA ALA A 283 60.97 4.74 -37.07
C ALA A 283 59.71 3.91 -36.74
N GLY A 284 59.31 3.09 -37.71
CA GLY A 284 58.17 2.20 -37.65
C GLY A 284 56.93 2.69 -38.39
N ASP A 285 56.92 3.92 -38.93
CA ASP A 285 55.90 4.38 -39.86
C ASP A 285 55.84 3.47 -41.09
N MET A 286 54.70 3.46 -41.78
CA MET A 286 54.58 2.85 -43.09
C MET A 286 54.31 3.89 -44.15
N ILE A 287 54.81 3.64 -45.35
CA ILE A 287 54.59 4.47 -46.52
C ILE A 287 53.85 3.64 -47.55
N ILE A 288 52.79 4.17 -48.13
CA ILE A 288 52.03 3.54 -49.21
C ILE A 288 52.13 4.41 -50.46
N ILE A 289 52.42 3.78 -51.59
CA ILE A 289 52.41 4.42 -52.90
C ILE A 289 50.96 4.52 -53.38
N ASN A 290 50.47 5.75 -53.55
CA ASN A 290 49.08 6.01 -53.88
C ASN A 290 48.77 6.03 -55.38
N LYS A 291 49.82 6.05 -56.20
CA LYS A 291 49.72 6.14 -57.66
C LYS A 291 50.84 5.32 -58.29
N VAL A 292 50.59 4.71 -59.46
CA VAL A 292 51.68 4.06 -60.20
C VAL A 292 52.67 5.14 -60.66
N VAL A 293 53.95 5.03 -60.28
CA VAL A 293 54.97 6.04 -60.59
C VAL A 293 56.20 5.44 -61.28
N GLN A 294 56.71 6.15 -62.30
CA GLN A 294 58.02 5.89 -62.90
C GLN A 294 59.09 6.75 -62.23
N HIS A 295 60.34 6.28 -62.21
CA HIS A 295 61.46 6.71 -61.37
C HIS A 295 61.79 8.23 -61.30
N ASP A 296 61.29 9.09 -62.18
CA ASP A 296 61.81 10.47 -62.34
C ASP A 296 60.83 11.60 -61.98
N SER A 297 59.72 11.29 -61.28
CA SER A 297 58.70 12.32 -60.92
C SER A 297 57.82 11.94 -59.72
N ILE A 298 58.36 11.34 -58.65
CA ILE A 298 57.55 11.07 -57.45
C ILE A 298 57.35 12.37 -56.67
N ASN A 299 56.10 12.81 -56.53
CA ASN A 299 55.75 13.90 -55.62
C ASN A 299 55.34 13.32 -54.26
N VAL A 300 56.15 13.58 -53.22
CA VAL A 300 55.95 13.01 -51.88
C VAL A 300 54.67 13.48 -51.19
N LEU A 301 54.00 14.52 -51.70
CA LEU A 301 52.75 15.06 -51.14
C LEU A 301 51.49 14.48 -51.79
N THR A 302 51.58 13.98 -53.03
CA THR A 302 50.39 13.53 -53.79
C THR A 302 50.45 12.08 -54.24
N ASP A 303 51.65 11.51 -54.38
CA ASP A 303 51.85 10.17 -54.91
C ASP A 303 52.14 9.14 -53.79
N VAL A 304 52.30 9.60 -52.56
CA VAL A 304 52.71 8.82 -51.39
C VAL A 304 51.88 9.23 -50.17
N ASP A 305 51.32 8.27 -49.44
CA ASP A 305 50.74 8.47 -48.11
C ASP A 305 51.65 7.87 -47.05
N VAL A 306 51.79 8.58 -45.93
CA VAL A 306 52.44 8.06 -44.73
C VAL A 306 51.35 7.61 -43.76
N ILE A 307 51.36 6.33 -43.41
CA ILE A 307 50.64 5.80 -42.24
C ILE A 307 51.61 5.90 -41.08
N ASP A 308 51.50 7.00 -40.34
CA ASP A 308 52.25 7.20 -39.10
C ASP A 308 51.84 6.13 -38.08
N ASN A 309 52.81 5.43 -37.48
CA ASN A 309 52.51 4.42 -36.47
C ASN A 309 52.40 5.02 -35.05
N SER A 310 52.75 6.28 -34.91
CA SER A 310 52.75 7.07 -33.68
C SER A 310 51.46 7.88 -33.51
N GLU A 311 50.62 7.95 -34.55
CA GLU A 311 49.29 8.54 -34.49
C GLU A 311 48.23 7.45 -34.24
N ALA A 312 47.84 7.34 -32.97
CA ALA A 312 46.66 6.56 -32.60
C ALA A 312 45.42 7.14 -33.30
N ALA A 313 44.86 6.38 -34.24
CA ALA A 313 43.51 6.48 -34.80
C ALA A 313 42.98 7.90 -35.05
N ASP A 314 43.04 8.28 -36.33
CA ASP A 314 42.30 9.31 -37.06
C ASP A 314 40.76 9.34 -36.78
N LEU A 315 40.36 9.56 -35.53
CA LEU A 315 39.02 10.05 -35.17
C LEU A 315 38.84 10.46 -33.69
N LEU A 316 39.71 10.07 -32.74
CA LEU A 316 39.61 10.50 -31.33
C LEU A 316 40.97 10.35 -30.62
N SER A 317 41.83 11.38 -30.65
CA SER A 317 43.05 11.36 -29.84
C SER A 317 42.72 11.67 -28.37
N ALA A 318 43.41 11.01 -27.44
CA ALA A 318 43.38 11.36 -26.02
C ALA A 318 44.07 12.72 -25.82
N GLY A 319 43.28 13.81 -25.87
CA GLY A 319 43.78 15.18 -25.77
C GLY A 319 42.96 16.22 -26.53
N ASP A 320 42.07 15.78 -27.43
CA ASP A 320 41.35 16.69 -28.34
C ASP A 320 40.21 17.47 -27.67
N LEU A 321 39.63 16.93 -26.59
CA LEU A 321 38.64 17.62 -25.76
C LEU A 321 39.23 17.91 -24.39
N SER A 322 39.32 19.19 -24.02
CA SER A 322 39.60 19.56 -22.64
C SER A 322 38.36 19.35 -21.74
N SER A 323 38.53 19.38 -20.43
CA SER A 323 37.44 19.16 -19.46
C SER A 323 36.21 20.01 -19.78
N GLY A 324 35.06 19.36 -19.99
CA GLY A 324 33.80 20.06 -20.26
C GLY A 324 33.58 20.49 -21.71
N GLN A 325 34.44 20.03 -22.64
CA GLN A 325 34.25 20.23 -24.07
C GLN A 325 33.56 19.03 -24.73
N ILE A 326 32.87 19.32 -25.84
CA ILE A 326 32.27 18.35 -26.75
C ILE A 326 32.67 18.67 -28.19
N PHE A 327 32.64 17.69 -29.08
CA PHE A 327 32.74 17.96 -30.51
C PHE A 327 31.40 18.42 -31.06
N VAL A 328 31.40 19.58 -31.74
CA VAL A 328 30.23 20.06 -32.49
C VAL A 328 30.58 20.14 -33.97
N GLY A 329 29.65 19.71 -34.82
CA GLY A 329 29.78 19.89 -36.27
C GLY A 329 29.56 21.36 -36.64
N ASP A 330 30.52 21.95 -37.34
CA ASP A 330 30.47 23.35 -37.78
C ASP A 330 30.32 23.51 -39.31
N GLY A 331 30.10 22.41 -40.02
CA GLY A 331 29.99 22.37 -41.48
C GLY A 331 31.33 22.23 -42.21
N THR A 332 32.45 22.12 -41.48
CA THR A 332 33.73 21.68 -42.04
C THR A 332 33.84 20.14 -42.02
N THR A 333 34.90 19.59 -42.61
CA THR A 333 35.16 18.14 -42.61
C THR A 333 35.72 17.62 -41.29
N THR A 334 35.93 18.48 -40.29
CA THR A 334 36.54 18.16 -38.99
C THR A 334 35.70 18.76 -37.84
N PRO A 335 35.12 17.96 -36.94
CA PRO A 335 34.37 18.49 -35.78
C PRO A 335 35.24 19.37 -34.87
N ASN A 336 34.68 20.48 -34.36
CA ASN A 336 35.42 21.42 -33.51
C ASN A 336 35.11 21.19 -32.01
N PRO A 337 36.13 21.13 -31.12
CA PRO A 337 35.93 21.17 -29.68
C PRO A 337 35.27 22.47 -29.21
N VAL A 338 34.13 22.37 -28.52
CA VAL A 338 33.42 23.50 -27.94
C VAL A 338 33.09 23.24 -26.48
N SER A 339 33.42 24.21 -25.63
CA SER A 339 33.11 24.19 -24.20
C SER A 339 31.61 24.33 -23.98
N VAL A 340 31.01 23.41 -23.23
CA VAL A 340 29.63 23.53 -22.79
C VAL A 340 29.57 24.55 -21.64
N THR A 341 29.13 25.77 -21.96
CA THR A 341 29.09 26.93 -21.04
C THR A 341 27.83 27.76 -21.27
N GLY A 342 27.52 28.67 -20.34
CA GLY A 342 26.27 29.45 -20.33
C GLY A 342 25.27 28.84 -19.37
N ASP A 343 24.10 28.45 -19.86
CA ASP A 343 23.03 27.88 -19.02
C ASP A 343 23.36 26.47 -18.54
N ILE A 344 24.23 25.78 -19.27
CA ILE A 344 24.65 24.41 -18.99
C ILE A 344 26.16 24.41 -18.68
N ALA A 345 26.57 23.61 -17.71
CA ALA A 345 27.97 23.26 -17.44
C ALA A 345 28.16 21.75 -17.55
N LEU A 346 29.28 21.33 -18.15
CA LEU A 346 29.72 19.93 -18.22
C LEU A 346 31.08 19.80 -17.51
N THR A 347 31.22 18.82 -16.61
CA THR A 347 32.49 18.53 -15.93
C THR A 347 33.28 17.43 -16.65
N SER A 348 34.57 17.28 -16.35
CA SER A 348 35.41 16.17 -16.83
C SER A 348 34.93 14.78 -16.41
N ALA A 349 34.05 14.68 -15.40
CA ALA A 349 33.44 13.43 -14.97
C ALA A 349 32.13 13.10 -15.73
N GLY A 350 31.74 13.95 -16.69
CA GLY A 350 30.49 13.79 -17.45
C GLY A 350 29.23 14.26 -16.72
N LEU A 351 29.36 14.89 -15.54
CA LEU A 351 28.22 15.52 -14.87
C LEU A 351 27.82 16.79 -15.63
N THR A 352 26.57 16.82 -16.10
CA THR A 352 25.92 17.97 -16.72
C THR A 352 24.97 18.63 -15.73
N THR A 353 25.12 19.93 -15.50
CA THR A 353 24.26 20.71 -14.61
C THR A 353 23.71 21.94 -15.32
N ILE A 354 22.52 22.37 -14.91
CA ILE A 354 22.03 23.74 -15.20
C ILE A 354 22.71 24.68 -14.21
N GLN A 355 23.32 25.76 -14.70
CA GLN A 355 24.09 26.69 -13.87
C GLN A 355 23.16 27.53 -12.98
N ASP A 356 23.71 28.09 -11.89
CA ASP A 356 22.97 29.03 -11.05
C ASP A 356 22.59 30.27 -11.86
N GLY A 357 21.31 30.68 -11.76
CA GLY A 357 20.76 31.78 -12.55
C GLY A 357 20.50 31.48 -14.03
N ALA A 358 20.75 30.27 -14.51
CA ALA A 358 20.45 29.86 -15.90
C ALA A 358 18.95 29.69 -16.18
N VAL A 359 18.14 29.57 -15.14
CA VAL A 359 16.67 29.59 -15.22
C VAL A 359 16.21 30.88 -14.56
N ASP A 360 15.89 31.90 -15.36
CA ASP A 360 15.31 33.15 -14.87
C ASP A 360 13.81 32.94 -14.55
N THR A 361 13.25 33.84 -13.77
CA THR A 361 11.82 34.02 -13.54
C THR A 361 10.99 34.15 -14.83
N SER A 362 11.59 34.50 -15.97
CA SER A 362 10.95 34.44 -17.29
C SER A 362 10.90 33.04 -17.90
N ASP A 363 11.82 32.16 -17.50
CA ASP A 363 11.89 30.75 -17.91
C ASP A 363 11.01 29.87 -17.01
N ILE A 364 10.64 30.41 -15.84
CA ILE A 364 9.59 29.90 -14.96
C ILE A 364 8.26 30.58 -15.36
N VAL A 365 7.12 29.89 -15.18
CA VAL A 365 5.81 30.49 -15.45
C VAL A 365 5.64 31.74 -14.59
N GLY A 366 5.60 32.93 -15.22
CA GLY A 366 5.32 34.19 -14.53
C GLY A 366 3.92 34.17 -13.89
N LEU A 367 3.85 34.46 -12.59
CA LEU A 367 2.60 34.49 -11.84
C LEU A 367 2.15 35.93 -11.59
N ALA A 368 0.86 36.19 -11.75
CA ALA A 368 0.25 37.45 -11.31
C ALA A 368 0.28 37.57 -9.77
N SER A 369 0.04 38.77 -9.24
CA SER A 369 -0.06 38.98 -7.78
C SER A 369 -1.14 38.07 -7.17
N GLY A 370 -0.79 37.33 -6.10
CA GLY A 370 -1.70 36.37 -5.47
C GLY A 370 -2.00 35.13 -6.31
N ALA A 371 -1.28 34.91 -7.42
CA ALA A 371 -1.39 33.70 -8.22
C ALA A 371 -0.40 32.63 -7.78
N PHE A 372 -0.83 31.38 -7.91
CA PHE A 372 -0.09 30.17 -7.55
C PHE A 372 -0.38 29.05 -8.56
N ILE A 373 0.46 28.02 -8.57
CA ILE A 373 0.28 26.87 -9.45
C ILE A 373 -0.52 25.80 -8.69
N LEU A 374 -1.64 25.39 -9.27
CA LEU A 374 -2.49 24.30 -8.81
C LEU A 374 -2.25 23.07 -9.67
N GLY A 375 -1.96 21.93 -9.04
CA GLY A 375 -2.05 20.65 -9.72
C GLY A 375 -3.52 20.27 -9.92
N THR A 376 -3.95 20.07 -11.17
CA THR A 376 -5.34 19.73 -11.47
C THR A 376 -5.57 18.23 -11.65
N ASP A 377 -4.55 17.46 -12.06
CA ASP A 377 -4.67 16.03 -12.33
C ASP A 377 -3.51 15.15 -11.82
N GLY A 378 -2.59 15.74 -11.04
CA GLY A 378 -1.42 15.03 -10.48
C GLY A 378 -0.28 14.80 -11.47
N THR A 379 -0.36 15.34 -12.69
CA THR A 379 0.74 15.32 -13.67
C THR A 379 1.42 16.68 -13.77
N THR A 380 2.70 16.71 -14.17
CA THR A 380 3.43 17.95 -14.43
C THR A 380 2.83 18.77 -15.58
N GLY A 381 2.12 18.13 -16.52
CA GLY A 381 1.45 18.78 -17.65
C GLY A 381 0.04 19.32 -17.33
N GLY A 382 -0.60 18.87 -16.25
CA GLY A 382 -1.92 19.31 -15.82
C GLY A 382 -1.91 20.38 -14.73
N ASN A 383 -0.78 21.06 -14.52
CA ASN A 383 -0.70 22.20 -13.61
C ASN A 383 -1.34 23.44 -14.26
N THR A 384 -2.17 24.18 -13.52
CA THR A 384 -2.77 25.44 -13.96
C THR A 384 -2.42 26.56 -13.00
N THR A 385 -2.34 27.79 -13.51
CA THR A 385 -2.19 28.97 -12.65
C THR A 385 -3.56 29.43 -12.15
N ALA A 386 -3.72 29.63 -10.85
CA ALA A 386 -4.93 30.18 -10.25
C ALA A 386 -4.60 31.36 -9.35
N THR A 387 -5.48 32.35 -9.31
CA THR A 387 -5.38 33.49 -8.39
C THR A 387 -6.30 33.27 -7.21
N MET A 388 -5.79 33.41 -5.98
CA MET A 388 -6.63 33.41 -4.78
C MET A 388 -7.53 34.65 -4.81
N SER A 389 -8.82 34.43 -5.08
CA SER A 389 -9.83 35.48 -5.24
C SER A 389 -11.20 35.00 -4.73
N GLY A 390 -12.11 35.96 -4.50
CA GLY A 390 -13.38 35.69 -3.81
C GLY A 390 -13.18 35.79 -2.30
N ASP A 391 -13.79 34.93 -1.52
CA ASP A 391 -13.83 35.02 -0.06
C ASP A 391 -12.46 35.15 0.62
N VAL A 392 -11.43 34.56 0.03
CA VAL A 392 -10.03 34.73 0.43
C VAL A 392 -9.24 35.37 -0.71
N VAL A 393 -8.52 36.44 -0.37
CA VAL A 393 -7.61 37.13 -1.30
C VAL A 393 -6.19 37.10 -0.73
N MET A 394 -5.21 37.07 -1.63
CA MET A 394 -3.78 37.19 -1.31
C MET A 394 -3.15 38.29 -2.16
N ASP A 395 -2.26 39.11 -1.58
CA ASP A 395 -1.50 40.12 -2.32
C ASP A 395 -0.08 39.66 -2.69
N ASN A 396 0.67 40.51 -3.42
CA ASN A 396 2.04 40.23 -3.83
C ASN A 396 3.08 40.29 -2.70
N THR A 397 2.68 40.64 -1.48
CA THR A 397 3.52 40.56 -0.27
C THR A 397 3.30 39.25 0.48
N GLY A 398 2.34 38.42 0.03
CA GLY A 398 1.94 37.18 0.68
C GLY A 398 0.91 37.36 1.79
N ALA A 399 0.38 38.58 1.98
CA ALA A 399 -0.67 38.81 2.96
C ALA A 399 -1.97 38.15 2.48
N THR A 400 -2.49 37.22 3.29
CA THR A 400 -3.74 36.50 3.02
C THR A 400 -4.83 37.01 3.94
N THR A 401 -5.94 37.47 3.37
CA THR A 401 -7.06 38.02 4.13
C THR A 401 -8.38 37.39 3.70
N ILE A 402 -9.24 37.13 4.69
CA ILE A 402 -10.65 36.81 4.46
C ILE A 402 -11.38 38.13 4.21
N GLN A 403 -12.11 38.22 3.10
CA GLN A 403 -12.82 39.44 2.72
C GLN A 403 -14.02 39.72 3.64
N ALA A 404 -14.48 40.98 3.65
CA ALA A 404 -15.68 41.35 4.38
C ALA A 404 -16.89 40.54 3.90
N ASN A 405 -17.67 40.03 4.86
CA ASN A 405 -18.87 39.21 4.62
C ASN A 405 -18.61 37.84 3.95
N ALA A 406 -17.36 37.39 3.86
CA ALA A 406 -17.01 36.09 3.30
C ALA A 406 -17.41 34.89 4.19
N ILE A 407 -17.55 35.11 5.50
CA ILE A 407 -17.96 34.09 6.46
C ILE A 407 -19.41 34.35 6.87
N GLY A 408 -20.32 33.46 6.44
CA GLY A 408 -21.73 33.49 6.81
C GLY A 408 -22.06 32.49 7.91
N SER A 409 -23.36 32.37 8.21
CA SER A 409 -23.85 31.44 9.22
C SER A 409 -23.78 29.97 8.79
N SER A 410 -23.55 29.67 7.50
CA SER A 410 -23.38 28.29 7.01
C SER A 410 -21.96 27.78 7.25
N GLU A 411 -20.97 28.69 7.22
CA GLU A 411 -19.56 28.39 7.46
C GLU A 411 -19.22 28.31 8.95
N ILE A 412 -20.06 28.90 9.81
CA ILE A 412 -19.95 28.82 11.27
C ILE A 412 -20.73 27.61 11.76
N THR A 413 -20.01 26.59 12.27
CA THR A 413 -20.66 25.42 12.87
C THR A 413 -21.32 25.79 14.21
N ASP A 414 -22.51 25.25 14.49
CA ASP A 414 -23.24 25.52 15.73
C ASP A 414 -22.37 25.24 16.97
N GLY A 415 -22.31 26.22 17.88
CA GLY A 415 -21.49 26.18 19.10
C GLY A 415 -19.99 26.43 18.93
N SER A 416 -19.46 26.64 17.72
CA SER A 416 -18.04 26.97 17.51
C SER A 416 -17.67 28.39 17.94
N ILE A 417 -18.67 29.28 17.98
CA ILE A 417 -18.57 30.61 18.56
C ILE A 417 -19.29 30.59 19.91
N THR A 418 -18.52 30.69 20.98
CA THR A 418 -19.02 30.73 22.35
C THR A 418 -19.33 32.17 22.76
N LEU A 419 -20.09 32.38 23.85
CA LEU A 419 -20.32 33.73 24.37
C LEU A 419 -19.01 34.46 24.74
N ALA A 420 -17.94 33.73 25.07
CA ALA A 420 -16.63 34.33 25.32
C ALA A 420 -15.98 34.93 24.06
N ASP A 421 -16.40 34.49 22.88
CA ASP A 421 -15.95 35.02 21.59
C ASP A 421 -16.74 36.29 21.17
N LEU A 422 -17.83 36.62 21.88
CA LEU A 422 -18.65 37.81 21.66
C LEU A 422 -18.34 38.89 22.71
N ILE A 423 -18.42 40.16 22.32
CA ILE A 423 -18.26 41.30 23.24
C ILE A 423 -19.55 41.47 24.09
N ASP A 424 -19.39 41.69 25.40
CA ASP A 424 -20.48 41.94 26.34
C ASP A 424 -21.37 43.14 25.93
N ARG A 425 -22.69 42.97 26.07
CA ARG A 425 -23.68 44.03 25.80
C ARG A 425 -24.32 44.54 27.10
N ASN A 426 -24.03 45.79 27.44
CA ASN A 426 -24.57 46.48 28.60
C ASN A 426 -26.01 46.98 28.38
N VAL A 427 -26.91 46.79 29.36
CA VAL A 427 -28.32 47.25 29.34
C VAL A 427 -28.70 47.86 30.70
N THR A 428 -29.43 48.98 30.69
CA THR A 428 -29.95 49.66 31.90
C THR A 428 -31.46 49.47 32.02
N ALA A 429 -31.95 49.04 33.18
CA ALA A 429 -33.38 48.97 33.49
C ALA A 429 -33.78 50.10 34.45
N LEU A 430 -34.73 50.95 34.05
CA LEU A 430 -35.24 52.04 34.89
C LEU A 430 -36.52 51.59 35.61
N ILE A 431 -36.54 51.73 36.94
CA ILE A 431 -37.72 51.48 37.76
C ILE A 431 -38.30 52.83 38.18
N ALA A 432 -39.42 53.22 37.55
CA ALA A 432 -40.14 54.44 37.88
C ALA A 432 -41.25 54.18 38.92
N PRO A 433 -41.78 55.22 39.58
CA PRO A 433 -42.99 55.12 40.38
C PRO A 433 -44.17 54.54 39.59
N GLU A 434 -45.10 53.94 40.32
CA GLU A 434 -46.21 53.12 39.83
C GLU A 434 -45.78 51.80 39.17
N TYR A 435 -44.56 51.34 39.49
CA TYR A 435 -44.07 50.07 39.01
C TYR A 435 -45.05 48.92 39.30
N PRO A 436 -45.41 48.09 38.30
CA PRO A 436 -46.45 47.08 38.46
C PRO A 436 -46.21 46.13 39.65
N ASN A 437 -47.28 45.83 40.38
CA ASN A 437 -47.29 44.90 41.52
C ASN A 437 -46.40 45.29 42.71
N PHE A 438 -46.09 46.59 42.88
CA PHE A 438 -45.50 47.05 44.14
C PHE A 438 -46.51 46.94 45.29
N THR A 439 -46.02 46.67 46.49
CA THR A 439 -46.81 46.61 47.71
C THR A 439 -46.21 47.52 48.77
N LEU A 440 -47.09 48.09 49.59
CA LEU A 440 -46.74 48.96 50.70
C LEU A 440 -47.02 48.26 52.03
N HIS A 441 -46.07 48.32 52.96
CA HIS A 441 -46.23 47.71 54.29
C HIS A 441 -45.81 48.69 55.38
N ALA A 442 -46.68 48.95 56.35
CA ALA A 442 -46.28 49.60 57.59
C ALA A 442 -45.83 48.54 58.60
N ASP A 443 -44.70 48.77 59.27
CA ASP A 443 -44.30 47.98 60.43
C ASP A 443 -44.02 48.85 61.67
N GLY A 444 -44.24 48.31 62.86
CA GLY A 444 -44.20 49.13 64.09
C GLY A 444 -45.42 50.04 64.28
N SER A 445 -45.29 51.09 65.11
CA SER A 445 -46.43 51.81 65.71
C SER A 445 -46.51 53.32 65.43
N ASN A 446 -45.51 53.90 64.75
CA ASN A 446 -45.43 55.35 64.53
C ASN A 446 -45.84 55.81 63.12
N ASN A 447 -46.26 54.89 62.24
CA ASN A 447 -46.42 55.14 60.80
C ASN A 447 -47.72 55.88 60.48
N ARG A 448 -47.68 57.21 60.59
CA ARG A 448 -48.74 58.06 60.03
C ARG A 448 -48.12 59.11 59.13
N GLY A 449 -48.42 58.99 57.84
CA GLY A 449 -48.03 59.92 56.80
C GLY A 449 -48.93 59.75 55.58
N THR A 450 -48.62 60.50 54.53
CA THR A 450 -49.29 60.42 53.22
C THR A 450 -48.24 60.03 52.19
N LEU A 451 -48.54 59.04 51.34
CA LEU A 451 -47.77 58.73 50.13
C LEU A 451 -48.50 59.30 48.91
N GLU A 452 -47.81 60.09 48.11
CA GLU A 452 -48.32 60.68 46.86
C GLU A 452 -47.40 60.31 45.69
N SER A 453 -47.94 60.27 44.46
CA SER A 453 -47.16 60.17 43.21
C SER A 453 -47.12 61.57 42.61
N ASP A 454 -45.94 62.07 42.28
CA ASP A 454 -45.73 63.43 41.76
C ASP A 454 -44.61 63.45 40.69
N ASN A 455 -44.38 64.60 40.06
CA ASN A 455 -43.41 64.79 38.99
C ASN A 455 -42.56 66.05 39.21
N ASP A 456 -41.24 65.90 39.13
CA ASP A 456 -40.29 67.02 39.08
C ASP A 456 -39.94 67.30 37.62
N ALA A 457 -40.66 68.24 37.01
CA ALA A 457 -40.51 68.61 35.61
C ALA A 457 -39.28 69.51 35.31
N THR A 458 -38.41 69.79 36.30
CA THR A 458 -37.30 70.73 36.08
C THR A 458 -36.18 70.10 35.23
N SER A 459 -35.60 70.88 34.32
CA SER A 459 -34.52 70.38 33.44
C SER A 459 -33.23 70.02 34.20
N ALA A 460 -33.09 70.48 35.46
CA ALA A 460 -31.95 70.16 36.33
C ALA A 460 -32.07 68.77 36.99
N SER A 461 -33.29 68.27 37.22
CA SER A 461 -33.55 66.92 37.71
C SER A 461 -33.73 65.89 36.60
N GLY A 462 -33.84 66.32 35.34
CA GLY A 462 -34.00 65.43 34.19
C GLY A 462 -35.44 64.92 33.98
N GLY A 463 -36.44 65.52 34.63
CA GLY A 463 -37.84 65.13 34.47
C GLY A 463 -38.16 63.78 35.12
N LYS A 464 -38.18 63.71 36.45
CA LYS A 464 -38.38 62.45 37.19
C LYS A 464 -39.78 62.35 37.77
N ASN A 465 -40.44 61.22 37.54
CA ASN A 465 -41.62 60.82 38.32
C ASN A 465 -41.14 60.25 39.63
N TYR A 466 -41.84 60.57 40.72
CA TYR A 466 -41.33 60.33 42.05
C TYR A 466 -42.49 60.02 43.04
N TYR A 467 -42.25 59.15 44.03
CA TYR A 467 -43.13 58.95 45.18
C TYR A 467 -42.76 59.82 46.38
N LYS A 468 -43.73 60.56 46.91
CA LYS A 468 -43.55 61.44 48.05
C LYS A 468 -44.17 60.90 49.34
N TRP A 469 -43.38 60.60 50.36
CA TRP A 469 -43.86 60.34 51.72
C TRP A 469 -43.71 61.58 52.59
N SER A 470 -44.80 62.03 53.22
CA SER A 470 -44.77 63.16 54.16
C SER A 470 -45.44 62.81 55.48
N SER A 471 -44.84 63.23 56.59
CA SER A 471 -45.39 63.00 57.94
C SER A 471 -45.03 64.13 58.91
N ASN A 472 -45.91 64.38 59.88
CA ASN A 472 -45.71 65.38 60.93
C ASN A 472 -45.33 64.76 62.29
N ARG A 473 -44.88 63.50 62.30
CA ARG A 473 -44.46 62.80 63.52
C ARG A 473 -43.06 63.28 63.96
N PRO A 474 -42.74 63.28 65.27
CA PRO A 474 -41.43 63.73 65.77
C PRO A 474 -40.31 62.68 65.63
N GLY A 475 -40.57 61.57 64.94
CA GLY A 475 -39.64 60.48 64.76
C GLY A 475 -39.95 59.76 63.46
N LEU A 476 -38.89 59.37 62.77
CA LEU A 476 -38.96 58.74 61.47
C LEU A 476 -39.93 57.52 61.42
N ASN A 477 -40.69 57.38 60.32
CA ASN A 477 -41.68 56.32 60.12
C ASN A 477 -41.03 55.08 59.50
N ASP A 478 -41.65 53.91 59.63
CA ASP A 478 -41.13 52.65 59.09
C ASP A 478 -42.16 52.10 58.09
N TYR A 479 -41.86 52.28 56.80
CA TYR A 479 -42.81 52.02 55.73
C TYR A 479 -42.07 51.46 54.51
N ASP A 480 -42.37 50.21 54.20
CA ASP A 480 -41.67 49.45 53.17
C ASP A 480 -42.37 49.63 51.81
N LEU A 481 -41.56 49.83 50.79
CA LEU A 481 -41.96 49.70 49.39
C LEU A 481 -41.29 48.46 48.80
N VAL A 482 -42.11 47.47 48.43
CA VAL A 482 -41.61 46.18 47.94
C VAL A 482 -42.06 45.98 46.51
N PHE A 483 -41.12 45.68 45.61
CA PHE A 483 -41.43 45.28 44.24
C PHE A 483 -40.56 44.11 43.79
N LYS A 484 -41.01 43.43 42.73
CA LYS A 484 -40.26 42.33 42.11
C LYS A 484 -39.85 42.73 40.70
N TRP A 485 -38.59 42.49 40.37
CA TRP A 485 -38.04 42.77 39.05
C TRP A 485 -37.45 41.50 38.46
N VAL A 486 -37.66 41.29 37.16
CA VAL A 486 -37.14 40.14 36.42
C VAL A 486 -35.90 40.61 35.66
N VAL A 487 -34.78 39.92 35.87
CA VAL A 487 -33.54 40.20 35.12
C VAL A 487 -33.74 39.87 33.64
N PRO A 488 -33.06 40.57 32.70
CA PRO A 488 -33.19 40.32 31.27
C PRO A 488 -32.83 38.88 30.85
N GLU A 489 -33.27 38.48 29.66
CA GLU A 489 -32.80 37.23 29.05
C GLU A 489 -31.28 37.30 28.81
N ASN A 490 -30.60 36.17 29.00
CA ASN A 490 -29.14 36.04 28.86
C ASN A 490 -28.32 36.93 29.81
N PHE A 491 -28.89 37.32 30.95
CA PHE A 491 -28.19 38.07 31.99
C PHE A 491 -26.98 37.29 32.52
N GLN A 492 -25.78 37.84 32.32
CA GLN A 492 -24.52 37.24 32.77
C GLN A 492 -24.06 37.77 34.13
N GLY A 493 -24.57 38.95 34.54
CA GLY A 493 -24.21 39.60 35.78
C GLY A 493 -24.45 41.11 35.72
N PHE A 494 -24.32 41.76 36.88
CA PHE A 494 -24.37 43.20 37.00
C PHE A 494 -23.05 43.84 36.57
N GLN A 495 -23.10 45.10 36.18
CA GLN A 495 -21.89 45.87 35.87
C GLN A 495 -20.99 46.00 37.11
N GLY A 496 -19.68 45.92 36.91
CA GLY A 496 -18.72 46.06 38.00
C GLY A 496 -18.69 47.45 38.66
N ALA A 497 -19.20 48.48 37.98
CA ALA A 497 -19.33 49.83 38.51
C ALA A 497 -20.81 50.25 38.54
N ASN A 498 -21.26 50.77 39.69
CA ASN A 498 -22.61 51.31 39.91
C ASN A 498 -23.75 50.38 39.45
N PRO A 499 -23.79 49.11 39.90
CA PRO A 499 -24.77 48.13 39.43
C PRO A 499 -26.21 48.48 39.76
N ILE A 500 -26.43 49.22 40.86
CA ILE A 500 -27.73 49.79 41.23
C ILE A 500 -27.52 51.27 41.51
N GLN A 501 -28.41 52.09 40.97
CA GLN A 501 -28.43 53.53 41.19
C GLN A 501 -29.81 53.92 41.70
N ILE A 502 -29.85 54.70 42.78
CA ILE A 502 -31.09 55.21 43.37
C ILE A 502 -31.03 56.72 43.34
N ASP A 503 -32.03 57.31 42.72
CA ASP A 503 -32.24 58.75 42.79
C ASP A 503 -33.12 59.08 43.98
N PHE A 504 -32.58 59.85 44.92
CA PHE A 504 -33.23 60.17 46.17
C PHE A 504 -33.07 61.66 46.50
N LYS A 505 -34.10 62.26 47.06
CA LYS A 505 -34.14 63.66 47.46
C LYS A 505 -34.71 63.72 48.89
N THR A 506 -34.35 64.78 49.61
CA THR A 506 -34.76 64.95 51.00
C THR A 506 -35.06 66.42 51.28
N GLU A 507 -36.07 66.70 52.12
CA GLU A 507 -36.41 68.08 52.50
C GLU A 507 -35.33 68.72 53.37
N THR A 508 -34.58 67.91 54.12
CA THR A 508 -33.42 68.33 54.90
C THR A 508 -32.25 67.38 54.67
N THR A 509 -31.03 67.80 55.01
CA THR A 509 -29.84 66.93 54.95
C THR A 509 -29.63 66.13 56.25
N SER A 510 -30.63 66.13 57.14
CA SER A 510 -30.52 65.53 58.48
C SER A 510 -31.00 64.09 58.49
N GLY A 511 -30.10 63.17 58.87
CA GLY A 511 -30.42 61.75 59.09
C GLY A 511 -31.41 61.47 60.24
N ALA A 512 -31.77 62.49 61.03
CA ALA A 512 -32.79 62.40 62.06
C ALA A 512 -34.21 62.64 61.53
N ASP A 513 -34.29 63.33 60.38
CA ASP A 513 -35.52 63.66 59.70
C ASP A 513 -35.70 62.75 58.48
N ASN A 514 -34.63 62.46 57.75
CA ASN A 514 -34.67 61.67 56.52
C ASN A 514 -33.81 60.42 56.66
N ALA A 515 -34.26 59.28 56.14
CA ALA A 515 -33.38 58.17 55.82
C ALA A 515 -34.09 57.26 54.80
N LEU A 516 -33.30 56.61 53.96
CA LEU A 516 -33.75 55.54 53.08
C LEU A 516 -32.78 54.37 53.24
N ASP A 517 -33.33 53.20 53.47
CA ASP A 517 -32.60 51.95 53.44
C ASP A 517 -33.06 51.14 52.23
N PHE A 518 -32.14 50.42 51.58
CA PHE A 518 -32.42 49.56 50.44
C PHE A 518 -31.93 48.15 50.73
N PHE A 519 -32.79 47.17 50.48
CA PHE A 519 -32.41 45.77 50.55
C PHE A 519 -32.71 45.06 49.23
N LEU A 520 -31.88 44.10 48.91
CA LEU A 520 -32.03 43.24 47.75
C LEU A 520 -32.12 41.81 48.24
N TYR A 521 -33.06 41.05 47.69
CA TYR A 521 -33.17 39.63 47.91
C TYR A 521 -33.14 38.91 46.56
N ASP A 522 -32.47 37.76 46.54
CA ASP A 522 -32.44 36.92 45.34
C ASP A 522 -33.80 36.23 45.09
N ALA A 523 -33.88 35.45 44.02
CA ALA A 523 -35.09 34.71 43.66
C ALA A 523 -35.51 33.65 44.71
N THR A 524 -34.60 33.26 45.60
CA THR A 524 -34.85 32.32 46.71
C THR A 524 -35.32 33.03 47.99
N GLY A 525 -35.28 34.36 48.01
CA GLY A 525 -35.61 35.18 49.18
C GLY A 525 -34.46 35.32 50.18
N THR A 526 -33.22 35.05 49.76
CA THR A 526 -32.02 35.30 50.57
C THR A 526 -31.58 36.75 50.40
N SER A 527 -31.23 37.42 51.49
CA SER A 527 -30.75 38.81 51.45
C SER A 527 -29.36 38.89 50.82
N VAL A 528 -29.19 39.83 49.89
CA VAL A 528 -27.93 40.18 49.24
C VAL A 528 -27.29 41.33 50.02
N ALA A 529 -26.04 41.15 50.43
CA ALA A 529 -25.31 42.18 51.17
C ALA A 529 -24.95 43.36 50.26
N LEU A 530 -25.49 44.54 50.56
CA LEU A 530 -25.25 45.77 49.80
C LEU A 530 -24.30 46.70 50.57
N THR A 531 -23.44 47.39 49.83
CA THR A 531 -22.60 48.48 50.34
C THR A 531 -23.22 49.81 49.96
N GLY A 532 -23.30 50.73 50.94
CA GLY A 532 -23.83 52.08 50.73
C GLY A 532 -25.35 52.16 50.67
N ALA A 533 -26.07 51.19 51.26
CA ALA A 533 -27.52 51.05 51.11
C ALA A 533 -28.35 51.44 52.34
N THR A 534 -27.73 51.97 53.39
CA THR A 534 -28.41 52.26 54.67
C THR A 534 -28.28 53.72 55.07
N GLY A 535 -29.34 54.31 55.62
CA GLY A 535 -29.38 55.66 56.19
C GLY A 535 -29.13 56.75 55.15
N LEU A 536 -29.60 56.53 53.92
CA LEU A 536 -29.33 57.44 52.81
C LEU A 536 -30.08 58.76 53.01
N THR A 537 -29.39 59.86 52.73
CA THR A 537 -29.91 61.24 52.74
C THR A 537 -29.27 62.00 51.60
N ALA A 538 -30.01 62.92 50.97
CA ALA A 538 -29.39 63.81 50.00
C ALA A 538 -28.45 64.81 50.70
N ALA A 539 -27.30 65.07 50.08
CA ALA A 539 -26.30 66.02 50.54
C ALA A 539 -26.78 67.48 50.41
N VAL A 540 -27.77 67.72 49.56
CA VAL A 540 -28.40 69.02 49.34
C VAL A 540 -29.91 68.86 49.46
N ALA A 541 -30.53 69.63 50.36
CA ALA A 541 -31.98 69.66 50.52
C ALA A 541 -32.67 70.04 49.20
N ASP A 542 -33.84 69.44 48.97
CA ASP A 542 -34.70 69.66 47.80
C ASP A 542 -34.03 69.39 46.44
N THR A 543 -32.94 68.61 46.39
CA THR A 543 -32.26 68.22 45.15
C THR A 543 -32.10 66.71 45.07
N PHE A 544 -32.35 66.12 43.89
CA PHE A 544 -32.05 64.71 43.63
C PHE A 544 -30.55 64.43 43.68
N GLU A 545 -30.18 63.39 44.42
CA GLU A 545 -28.85 62.80 44.44
C GLU A 545 -28.93 61.33 43.99
N THR A 546 -28.00 60.91 43.14
CA THR A 546 -27.86 59.51 42.74
C THR A 546 -26.92 58.79 43.71
N HIS A 547 -27.46 57.89 44.52
CA HIS A 547 -26.69 56.97 45.34
C HIS A 547 -26.35 55.72 44.52
N ASN A 548 -25.05 55.40 44.46
CA ASN A 548 -24.57 54.17 43.83
C ASN A 548 -24.45 53.09 44.89
N LEU A 549 -25.19 52.00 44.71
CA LEU A 549 -25.10 50.82 45.56
C LEU A 549 -24.24 49.77 44.86
N SER A 550 -23.38 49.11 45.62
CA SER A 550 -22.55 48.02 45.11
C SER A 550 -22.72 46.76 45.94
N PHE A 551 -22.54 45.61 45.31
CA PHE A 551 -22.55 44.31 45.96
C PHE A 551 -21.66 43.35 45.18
N THR A 552 -21.22 42.28 45.83
CA THR A 552 -20.61 41.15 45.12
C THR A 552 -21.72 40.40 44.42
N ASP A 553 -21.63 40.31 43.09
CA ASP A 553 -22.69 39.72 42.27
C ASP A 553 -23.02 38.29 42.73
N PRO A 554 -24.21 38.05 43.33
CA PRO A 554 -24.63 36.73 43.76
C PRO A 554 -25.28 35.95 42.61
N PHE A 555 -25.50 36.58 41.45
CA PHE A 555 -26.22 35.99 40.33
C PHE A 555 -25.25 35.17 39.48
N THR A 556 -25.65 33.94 39.18
CA THR A 556 -24.92 33.08 38.23
C THR A 556 -25.67 33.07 36.90
N SER A 557 -25.02 32.65 35.82
CA SER A 557 -25.67 32.46 34.51
C SER A 557 -26.90 31.52 34.54
N ALA A 558 -27.10 30.77 35.64
CA ALA A 558 -28.26 29.91 35.90
C ALA A 558 -29.52 30.66 36.41
N ASP A 559 -29.45 31.98 36.63
CA ASP A 559 -30.57 32.81 37.11
C ASP A 559 -31.27 33.60 36.00
N ALA A 560 -30.87 33.38 34.74
CA ALA A 560 -31.57 33.91 33.57
C ALA A 560 -33.08 33.53 33.60
N GLY A 561 -33.95 34.53 33.55
CA GLY A 561 -35.40 34.35 33.52
C GLY A 561 -36.09 34.11 34.88
N LYS A 562 -35.38 34.19 36.01
CA LYS A 562 -35.98 34.07 37.36
C LYS A 562 -36.25 35.46 37.98
N PRO A 563 -37.38 35.66 38.69
CA PRO A 563 -37.70 36.95 39.32
C PRO A 563 -36.81 37.21 40.54
N GLY A 564 -36.09 38.33 40.57
CA GLY A 564 -35.43 38.85 41.78
C GLY A 564 -36.42 39.61 42.66
N ARG A 565 -36.23 39.59 43.98
CA ARG A 565 -37.10 40.26 44.96
C ARG A 565 -36.32 41.38 45.65
N SER A 566 -36.45 42.64 45.23
CA SER A 566 -35.94 43.73 46.07
C SER A 566 -36.93 44.00 47.20
N VAL A 567 -36.45 44.22 48.42
CA VAL A 567 -37.28 44.67 49.54
C VAL A 567 -36.62 45.94 50.03
N PHE A 568 -37.29 47.08 50.02
CA PHE A 568 -36.81 48.19 50.85
C PHE A 568 -37.27 47.84 52.26
N ASP A 569 -36.40 47.27 53.08
CA ASP A 569 -36.55 47.20 54.54
C ASP A 569 -35.96 48.53 55.06
N SER A 570 -36.53 49.15 56.09
CA SER A 570 -35.90 50.27 56.78
C SER A 570 -35.80 50.05 58.27
N THR A 571 -35.02 49.05 58.67
CA THR A 571 -34.72 48.77 60.09
C THR A 571 -34.06 49.92 60.88
N ARG A 572 -33.95 51.12 60.31
CA ARG A 572 -34.57 52.30 60.92
C ARG A 572 -34.78 53.40 59.87
N LYS A 573 -36.04 53.82 59.74
CA LYS A 573 -36.49 55.23 59.67
C LYS A 573 -36.53 55.90 58.26
N VAL A 574 -37.72 56.16 57.70
CA VAL A 574 -38.00 57.10 56.58
C VAL A 574 -39.02 58.18 57.02
N GLN A 575 -38.63 59.45 56.99
CA GLN A 575 -39.52 60.61 57.19
C GLN A 575 -38.99 61.82 56.43
N ASP A 576 -38.65 61.57 55.19
CA ASP A 576 -39.22 62.29 54.07
C ASP A 576 -38.65 61.55 52.87
N LEU A 577 -39.45 60.67 52.28
CA LEU A 577 -39.21 60.27 50.92
C LEU A 577 -39.71 61.45 50.10
N HIS A 578 -38.96 62.53 49.97
CA HIS A 578 -39.20 63.41 48.83
C HIS A 578 -38.38 62.78 47.73
N THR A 579 -38.92 61.80 47.00
CA THR A 579 -38.27 61.62 45.70
C THR A 579 -38.40 62.93 44.92
#